data_AF-A0A1G1LQT8-F1
#
_entry.id   AF-A0A1G1LQT8-F1
#
_cell.length_a   1.000
_cell.length_b   1.000
_cell.length_c   1.000
_cell.angle_alpha   90.00
_cell.angle_beta   90.00
_cell.angle_gamma   90.00
#
_symmetry.space_group_name_H-M   'P 1'
#
loop_
_entity.id
_entity.type
_entity.pdbx_description
1 polymer ?
#
loop_
_entity_poly.entity_id
_entity_poly.type
_entity_poly.pdbx_seq_one_letter_code
_entity_poly.pdbx_strand_id
1 'polypeptide(L)'
;MKTLMRGGTAVGEETLSRFFVIHVIILPWTVFFLIAIHLFLVRFQGIATMDPVGDEKETKVKDGGIPFFPHHMLKEGVVFFILMGILITLSILSPFELGEKADPLSTPEGIKPEWYFLPMYHVLKYFSKLLGIFFVGLAPVLLFLWPFIDRTPQRHPLKRPISITVGILVLLSLLVFGMLGHISESKQKFFGREYHFDIYGLPHLVQPDDGVQLTEEKK
;
A
#
# COMPACT_ATOMS: atom_id res chain seq x y z
N MET A 1 -26.16 -2.38 -2.76
CA MET A 1 -24.98 -2.06 -1.92
C MET A 1 -24.31 -0.74 -2.30
N LYS A 2 -24.00 -0.45 -3.57
CA LYS A 2 -23.33 0.80 -3.97
C LYS A 2 -24.07 2.10 -3.59
N THR A 3 -25.40 2.10 -3.63
CA THR A 3 -26.25 3.22 -3.22
C THR A 3 -26.27 3.42 -1.70
N LEU A 4 -26.09 2.34 -0.92
CA LEU A 4 -26.03 2.40 0.54
C LEU A 4 -24.75 3.09 1.03
N MET A 5 -23.61 2.82 0.36
CA MET A 5 -22.33 3.46 0.71
C MET A 5 -22.28 4.92 0.26
N ARG A 6 -22.91 5.27 -0.87
CA ARG A 6 -22.97 6.66 -1.37
C ARG A 6 -24.05 7.50 -0.66
N GLY A 7 -25.11 6.89 -0.14
CA GLY A 7 -26.24 7.62 0.45
C GLY A 7 -27.12 8.33 -0.58
N GLY A 8 -26.78 8.27 -1.87
CA GLY A 8 -27.51 8.88 -2.99
C GLY A 8 -27.07 8.32 -4.35
N THR A 9 -27.51 8.97 -5.44
CA THR A 9 -27.19 8.59 -6.82
C THR A 9 -25.74 8.92 -7.21
N ALA A 10 -25.21 10.02 -6.65
CA ALA A 10 -23.83 10.48 -6.83
C ALA A 10 -23.07 10.50 -5.48
N VAL A 11 -21.76 10.74 -5.54
CA VAL A 11 -20.94 11.03 -4.35
C VAL A 11 -21.23 12.47 -3.93
N GLY A 12 -21.72 12.66 -2.71
CA GLY A 12 -22.11 13.97 -2.19
C GLY A 12 -21.89 14.08 -0.68
N GLU A 13 -22.54 15.06 -0.05
CA GLU A 13 -22.40 15.36 1.38
C GLU A 13 -22.72 14.16 2.27
N GLU A 14 -23.75 13.39 1.91
CA GLU A 14 -24.14 12.16 2.59
C GLU A 14 -23.04 11.09 2.56
N THR A 15 -22.29 11.00 1.45
CA THR A 15 -21.13 10.11 1.38
C THR A 15 -20.03 10.61 2.32
N LEU A 16 -19.73 11.91 2.30
CA LEU A 16 -18.67 12.51 3.11
C LEU A 16 -18.89 12.28 4.61
N SER A 17 -20.10 12.55 5.11
CA SER A 17 -20.44 12.35 6.54
C SER A 17 -20.27 10.89 6.97
N ARG A 18 -20.71 9.93 6.15
CA ARG A 18 -20.56 8.49 6.44
C ARG A 18 -19.10 8.06 6.43
N PHE A 19 -18.33 8.50 5.44
CA PHE A 19 -16.90 8.20 5.37
C PHE A 19 -16.13 8.83 6.53
N PHE A 20 -16.50 10.03 6.98
CA PHE A 20 -15.93 10.65 8.17
C PHE A 20 -16.17 9.79 9.42
N VAL A 21 -17.40 9.35 9.67
CA VAL A 21 -17.72 8.47 10.81
C VAL A 21 -16.96 7.15 10.71
N ILE A 22 -16.91 6.54 9.53
CA ILE A 22 -16.15 5.30 9.32
C ILE A 22 -14.66 5.51 9.57
N HIS A 23 -14.07 6.59 9.07
CA HIS A 23 -12.63 6.84 9.12
C HIS A 23 -12.13 7.33 10.49
N VAL A 24 -12.92 8.15 11.18
CA VAL A 24 -12.52 8.77 12.46
C VAL A 24 -12.94 7.93 13.66
N ILE A 25 -14.10 7.26 13.58
CA ILE A 25 -14.63 6.49 14.71
C ILE A 25 -14.43 5.00 14.46
N ILE A 26 -15.02 4.44 13.40
CA ILE A 26 -15.13 2.99 13.27
C ILE A 26 -13.77 2.33 12.99
N LEU A 27 -13.00 2.82 12.01
CA LEU A 27 -11.71 2.24 11.62
C LEU A 27 -10.67 2.32 12.74
N PRO A 28 -10.46 3.46 13.45
CA PRO A 28 -9.46 3.54 14.51
C PRO A 28 -9.78 2.62 15.68
N TRP A 29 -11.05 2.54 16.11
CA TRP A 29 -11.46 1.61 17.16
C TRP A 29 -11.31 0.15 16.73
N THR A 30 -11.67 -0.17 15.47
CA THR A 30 -11.50 -1.53 14.93
C THR A 30 -10.02 -1.93 14.93
N VAL A 31 -9.13 -1.05 14.45
CA VAL A 31 -7.68 -1.29 14.46
C VAL A 31 -7.14 -1.41 15.89
N PHE A 32 -7.61 -0.58 16.83
CA PHE A 32 -7.22 -0.68 18.24
C PHE A 32 -7.55 -2.06 18.83
N PHE A 33 -8.77 -2.57 18.62
CA PHE A 33 -9.13 -3.90 19.10
C PHE A 33 -8.35 -5.01 18.40
N LEU A 34 -8.10 -4.90 17.09
CA LEU A 34 -7.26 -5.86 16.37
C LEU A 34 -5.82 -5.89 16.89
N ILE A 35 -5.24 -4.73 17.20
CA ILE A 35 -3.91 -4.64 17.82
C ILE A 35 -3.93 -5.27 19.21
N ALA A 36 -4.95 -5.01 20.03
CA ALA A 36 -5.07 -5.60 21.36
C ALA A 36 -5.15 -7.15 21.29
N ILE A 37 -5.96 -7.68 20.37
CA ILE A 37 -6.07 -9.13 20.11
C ILE A 37 -4.73 -9.67 19.59
N HIS A 38 -4.07 -8.98 18.66
CA HIS A 38 -2.78 -9.38 18.13
C HIS A 38 -1.72 -9.48 19.23
N LEU A 39 -1.60 -8.45 20.08
CA LEU A 39 -0.67 -8.45 21.22
C LEU A 39 -1.02 -9.52 22.26
N PHE A 40 -2.30 -9.76 22.50
CA PHE A 40 -2.75 -10.86 23.36
C PHE A 40 -2.30 -12.23 22.81
N LEU A 41 -2.48 -12.48 21.51
CA LEU A 41 -2.04 -13.71 20.85
C LEU A 41 -0.52 -13.87 20.89
N VAL A 42 0.24 -12.79 20.64
CA VAL A 42 1.71 -12.82 20.73
C VAL A 42 2.17 -13.09 22.16
N ARG A 43 1.50 -12.51 23.17
CA ARG A 43 1.83 -12.77 24.58
C ARG A 43 1.46 -14.20 25.00
N PHE A 44 0.39 -14.75 24.44
CA PHE A 44 -0.07 -16.10 24.75
C PHE A 44 0.80 -17.17 24.08
N GLN A 45 1.20 -16.97 22.82
CA GLN A 45 1.99 -17.93 22.04
C GLN A 45 3.50 -17.73 22.19
N GLY A 46 3.94 -16.57 22.69
CA GLY A 46 5.34 -16.18 22.75
C GLY A 46 5.86 -15.63 21.41
N ILE A 47 7.11 -15.15 21.42
CA ILE A 47 7.78 -14.64 20.21
C ILE A 47 8.33 -15.84 19.43
N ALA A 48 8.06 -15.88 18.12
CA ALA A 48 8.56 -16.93 17.25
C ALA A 48 10.10 -16.97 17.26
N THR A 49 10.67 -18.12 17.61
CA THR A 49 12.10 -18.39 17.46
C THR A 49 12.42 -18.81 16.02
N MET A 50 13.67 -18.61 15.61
CA MET A 50 14.17 -19.06 14.30
C MET A 50 14.51 -20.56 14.26
N ASP A 51 14.31 -21.26 15.39
CA ASP A 51 14.58 -22.69 15.52
C ASP A 51 13.60 -23.53 14.69
N PRO A 52 13.99 -24.72 14.21
CA PRO A 52 13.08 -25.63 13.55
C PRO A 52 11.89 -26.01 14.43
N VAL A 53 10.74 -26.28 13.81
CA VAL A 53 9.55 -26.79 14.49
C VAL A 53 9.89 -28.13 15.17
N GLY A 54 9.68 -28.20 16.49
CA GLY A 54 10.00 -29.39 17.31
C GLY A 54 11.34 -29.30 18.07
N ASP A 55 12.29 -28.49 17.59
CA ASP A 55 13.54 -28.18 18.31
C ASP A 55 13.42 -26.89 19.15
N GLU A 56 12.21 -26.37 19.27
CA GLU A 56 11.93 -25.19 20.08
C GLU A 56 12.23 -25.52 21.54
N LYS A 57 13.37 -25.02 22.03
CA LYS A 57 13.66 -25.04 23.46
C LYS A 57 12.45 -24.43 24.16
N GLU A 58 11.88 -25.16 25.13
CA GLU A 58 10.79 -24.63 25.94
C GLU A 58 11.27 -23.32 26.58
N THR A 59 11.00 -22.20 25.94
CA THR A 59 11.38 -20.88 26.44
C THR A 59 10.35 -20.44 27.47
N LYS A 60 10.10 -21.30 28.46
CA LYS A 60 9.59 -20.88 29.77
C LYS A 60 10.70 -20.13 30.50
N VAL A 61 11.00 -18.91 30.04
CA VAL A 61 11.66 -17.82 30.79
C VAL A 61 12.88 -18.26 31.64
N LYS A 62 13.67 -19.24 31.21
CA LYS A 62 14.87 -19.65 31.94
C LYS A 62 16.09 -19.51 31.03
N ASP A 63 16.87 -18.48 31.37
CA ASP A 63 18.29 -18.28 31.09
C ASP A 63 18.75 -17.53 29.82
N GLY A 64 17.86 -16.94 29.01
CA GLY A 64 18.30 -16.15 27.84
C GLY A 64 17.50 -14.90 27.44
N GLY A 65 16.36 -14.61 28.07
CA GLY A 65 15.51 -13.48 27.71
C GLY A 65 15.97 -12.16 28.35
N ILE A 66 16.21 -11.12 27.55
CA ILE A 66 16.47 -9.76 28.06
C ILE A 66 15.14 -9.17 28.55
N PRO A 67 15.08 -8.54 29.74
CA PRO A 67 13.86 -7.91 30.22
C PRO A 67 13.43 -6.77 29.28
N PHE A 68 12.11 -6.65 29.05
CA PHE A 68 11.54 -5.62 28.17
C PHE A 68 11.91 -4.20 28.62
N PHE A 69 11.79 -3.94 29.92
CA PHE A 69 12.27 -2.70 30.52
C PHE A 69 13.59 -2.98 31.24
N PRO A 70 14.64 -2.15 31.08
CA PRO A 70 14.69 -0.92 30.27
C PRO A 70 15.17 -1.15 28.83
N HIS A 71 15.81 -2.29 28.54
CA HIS A 71 16.61 -2.46 27.32
C HIS A 71 15.79 -2.38 26.02
N HIS A 72 14.70 -3.14 25.92
CA HIS A 72 13.87 -3.14 24.72
C HIS A 72 13.14 -1.80 24.56
N MET A 73 12.60 -1.24 25.65
CA MET A 73 11.91 0.05 25.62
C MET A 73 12.83 1.19 25.13
N LEU A 74 14.07 1.26 25.60
CA LEU A 74 15.02 2.28 25.16
C LEU A 74 15.40 2.11 23.69
N LYS A 75 15.60 0.87 23.22
CA LYS A 75 15.90 0.59 21.82
C LYS A 75 14.77 1.03 20.89
N GLU A 76 13.52 0.66 21.22
CA GLU A 76 12.34 1.10 20.47
C GLU A 76 12.15 2.61 20.54
N GLY A 77 12.44 3.24 21.69
CA GLY A 77 12.41 4.69 21.84
C GLY A 77 13.38 5.40 20.89
N VAL A 78 14.61 4.92 20.76
CA VAL A 78 15.60 5.48 19.80
C VAL A 78 15.10 5.35 18.37
N VAL A 79 14.58 4.18 17.98
CA VAL A 79 14.01 3.97 16.63
C VAL A 79 12.83 4.91 16.38
N PHE A 80 11.94 5.06 17.37
CA PHE A 80 10.81 5.99 17.31
C PHE A 80 11.27 7.43 17.07
N PHE A 81 12.26 7.93 17.82
CA PHE A 81 12.78 9.29 17.63
C PHE A 81 13.46 9.48 16.28
N ILE A 82 14.18 8.48 15.77
CA ILE A 82 14.78 8.53 14.42
C ILE A 82 13.68 8.62 13.36
N LEU A 83 12.67 7.75 13.41
CA LEU A 83 11.55 7.76 12.45
C LEU A 83 10.74 9.06 12.53
N MET A 84 10.49 9.57 13.74
CA MET A 84 9.83 10.86 13.96
C MET A 84 10.65 12.02 13.37
N GLY A 85 11.97 12.01 13.55
CA GLY A 85 12.88 12.99 12.96
C GLY A 85 12.84 13.00 11.43
N ILE A 86 12.83 11.82 10.80
CA ILE A 86 12.68 11.68 9.35
C ILE A 86 11.33 12.24 8.90
N LEU A 87 10.24 11.89 9.56
CA LEU A 87 8.90 12.34 9.21
C LEU A 87 8.76 13.88 9.30
N ILE A 88 9.27 14.48 10.39
CA ILE A 88 9.26 15.94 10.58
C ILE A 88 10.10 16.61 9.49
N THR A 89 11.28 16.07 9.20
CA THR A 89 12.17 16.61 8.16
C THR A 89 11.49 16.57 6.78
N LEU A 90 10.86 15.45 6.42
CA LEU A 90 10.11 15.33 5.17
C LEU A 90 8.94 16.32 5.13
N SER A 91 8.19 16.46 6.22
CA SER A 91 7.06 17.38 6.30
C SER A 91 7.47 18.86 6.14
N ILE A 92 8.69 19.23 6.54
CA ILE A 92 9.20 20.59 6.41
C ILE A 92 9.82 20.82 5.02
N LEU A 93 10.62 19.88 4.51
CA LEU A 93 11.32 20.03 3.23
C LEU A 93 10.41 19.83 2.02
N SER A 94 9.34 19.04 2.16
CA SER A 94 8.37 18.76 1.11
C SER A 94 6.96 18.77 1.71
N PRO A 95 6.40 19.97 1.97
CA PRO A 95 5.03 20.07 2.49
C PRO A 95 4.06 19.53 1.43
N PHE A 96 3.12 18.70 1.87
CA PHE A 96 2.08 18.19 0.98
C PHE A 96 1.01 19.28 0.80
N GLU A 97 0.85 19.77 -0.43
CA GLU A 97 -0.14 20.80 -0.72
C GLU A 97 -1.55 20.20 -0.71
N LEU A 98 -2.48 20.88 -0.04
CA LEU A 98 -3.90 20.61 -0.18
C LEU A 98 -4.30 21.08 -1.58
N GLY A 99 -4.47 20.15 -2.51
CA GLY A 99 -4.82 20.45 -3.90
C GLY A 99 -6.16 21.19 -4.06
N GLU A 100 -6.62 21.33 -5.30
CA GLU A 100 -7.86 22.05 -5.59
C GLU A 100 -9.09 21.40 -4.94
N LYS A 101 -10.06 22.25 -4.55
CA LYS A 101 -11.33 21.78 -3.99
C LYS A 101 -12.06 20.92 -5.02
N ALA A 102 -12.59 19.79 -4.59
CA ALA A 102 -13.30 18.86 -5.47
C ALA A 102 -14.48 19.55 -6.18
N ASP A 103 -14.47 19.49 -7.52
CA ASP A 103 -15.57 19.90 -8.40
C ASP A 103 -16.13 18.65 -9.12
N PRO A 104 -17.41 18.27 -8.90
CA PRO A 104 -18.02 17.14 -9.58
C PRO A 104 -18.12 17.27 -11.11
N LEU A 105 -18.03 18.49 -11.66
CA LEU A 105 -18.17 18.77 -13.08
C LEU A 105 -16.83 18.81 -13.83
N SER A 106 -15.72 18.90 -13.10
CA SER A 106 -14.37 18.96 -13.67
C SER A 106 -13.57 17.74 -13.24
N THR A 107 -13.07 16.98 -14.21
CA THR A 107 -12.20 15.82 -13.96
C THR A 107 -10.75 16.27 -14.17
N PRO A 108 -9.90 16.30 -13.12
CA PRO A 108 -8.49 16.63 -13.28
C PRO A 108 -7.79 15.68 -14.27
N GLU A 109 -6.80 16.18 -15.01
CA GLU A 109 -5.96 15.33 -15.83
C GLU A 109 -5.03 14.47 -14.95
N GLY A 110 -4.90 13.17 -15.26
CA GLY A 110 -3.93 12.30 -14.58
C GLY A 110 -4.33 11.82 -13.18
N ILE A 111 -5.62 11.50 -12.96
CA ILE A 111 -6.11 11.00 -11.66
C ILE A 111 -5.47 9.66 -11.31
N LYS A 112 -4.57 9.69 -10.33
CA LYS A 112 -3.93 8.52 -9.74
C LYS A 112 -4.18 8.50 -8.23
N PRO A 113 -4.28 7.31 -7.63
CA PRO A 113 -4.29 7.20 -6.18
C PRO A 113 -2.89 7.43 -5.61
N GLU A 114 -2.83 7.49 -4.28
CA GLU A 114 -1.58 7.60 -3.55
C GLU A 114 -0.57 6.49 -3.89
N TRP A 115 0.72 6.78 -3.67
CA TRP A 115 1.85 5.95 -4.12
C TRP A 115 1.77 4.48 -3.68
N TYR A 116 1.22 4.22 -2.49
CA TYR A 116 1.06 2.87 -1.95
C TYR A 116 -0.07 2.06 -2.61
N PHE A 117 -0.98 2.72 -3.35
CA PHE A 117 -2.02 2.08 -4.15
C PHE A 117 -1.68 1.98 -5.64
N LEU A 118 -0.62 2.65 -6.11
CA LEU A 118 -0.21 2.62 -7.51
C LEU A 118 -0.01 1.21 -8.08
N PRO A 119 0.63 0.25 -7.38
CA PRO A 119 0.82 -1.09 -7.93
C PRO A 119 -0.51 -1.78 -8.25
N MET A 120 -1.47 -1.71 -7.32
CA MET A 120 -2.79 -2.32 -7.47
C MET A 120 -3.60 -1.61 -8.57
N TYR A 121 -3.57 -0.28 -8.58
CA TYR A 121 -4.24 0.53 -9.59
C TYR A 121 -3.73 0.22 -11.00
N HIS A 122 -2.42 0.05 -11.15
CA HIS A 122 -1.81 -0.25 -12.44
C HIS A 122 -2.18 -1.65 -12.94
N VAL A 123 -2.22 -2.66 -12.06
CA VAL A 123 -2.75 -3.99 -12.40
C VAL A 123 -4.21 -3.91 -12.84
N LEU A 124 -5.04 -3.09 -12.19
CA LEU A 124 -6.44 -2.89 -12.59
C LEU A 124 -6.60 -2.27 -13.99
N LYS A 125 -5.63 -1.50 -14.48
CA LYS A 125 -5.66 -0.92 -15.83
C LYS A 125 -5.40 -1.93 -16.94
N TYR A 126 -4.51 -2.90 -16.71
CA TYR A 126 -4.10 -3.86 -17.73
C TYR A 126 -5.15 -4.94 -18.02
N PHE A 127 -5.99 -5.26 -17.04
CA PHE A 127 -6.96 -6.34 -17.15
C PHE A 127 -8.40 -5.82 -17.21
N SER A 128 -9.32 -6.66 -17.71
CA SER A 128 -10.75 -6.35 -17.59
C SER A 128 -11.16 -6.22 -16.12
N LYS A 129 -12.23 -5.45 -15.84
CA LYS A 129 -12.66 -5.10 -14.48
C LYS A 129 -12.72 -6.30 -13.51
N LEU A 130 -13.27 -7.43 -13.95
CA LEU A 130 -13.40 -8.62 -13.09
C LEU A 130 -12.05 -9.31 -12.87
N LEU A 131 -11.23 -9.46 -13.92
CA LEU A 131 -9.90 -10.05 -13.84
C LEU A 131 -8.95 -9.20 -13.00
N GLY A 132 -8.98 -7.88 -13.13
CA GLY A 132 -8.15 -6.96 -12.34
C GLY A 132 -8.45 -7.06 -10.84
N ILE A 133 -9.74 -7.09 -10.47
CA ILE A 133 -10.15 -7.29 -9.07
C ILE A 133 -9.67 -8.65 -8.55
N PHE A 134 -9.78 -9.71 -9.36
CA PHE A 134 -9.31 -11.04 -9.01
C PHE A 134 -7.79 -11.06 -8.74
N PHE A 135 -6.97 -10.47 -9.63
CA PHE A 135 -5.52 -10.46 -9.47
C PHE A 135 -5.05 -9.64 -8.26
N VAL A 136 -5.68 -8.48 -8.00
CA VAL A 136 -5.34 -7.69 -6.80
C VAL A 136 -5.78 -8.39 -5.52
N GLY A 137 -6.92 -9.09 -5.53
CA GLY A 137 -7.38 -9.89 -4.40
C GLY A 137 -6.55 -11.15 -4.15
N LEU A 138 -5.88 -11.69 -5.17
CA LEU A 138 -5.09 -12.90 -5.07
C LEU A 138 -3.87 -12.71 -4.14
N ALA A 139 -3.18 -11.57 -4.22
CA ALA A 139 -1.98 -11.32 -3.41
C ALA A 139 -2.21 -11.43 -1.88
N PRO A 140 -3.19 -10.72 -1.27
CA PRO A 140 -3.45 -10.87 0.16
C PRO A 140 -4.01 -12.25 0.54
N VAL A 141 -4.80 -12.88 -0.33
CA VAL A 141 -5.30 -14.25 -0.08
C VAL A 141 -4.16 -15.26 -0.05
N LEU A 142 -3.21 -15.16 -0.97
CA LEU A 142 -2.00 -16.00 -0.96
C LEU A 142 -1.15 -15.77 0.29
N LEU A 143 -1.03 -14.53 0.77
CA LEU A 143 -0.33 -14.23 2.02
C LEU A 143 -1.03 -14.86 3.23
N PHE A 144 -2.37 -14.80 3.28
CA PHE A 144 -3.15 -15.44 4.33
C PHE A 144 -3.08 -16.97 4.28
N LEU A 145 -3.04 -17.55 3.09
CA LEU A 145 -2.94 -19.00 2.88
C LEU A 145 -1.49 -19.52 2.97
N TRP A 146 -0.50 -18.64 2.97
CA TRP A 146 0.92 -18.97 3.02
C TRP A 146 1.29 -19.99 4.10
N PRO A 147 0.88 -19.85 5.38
CA PRO A 147 1.22 -20.83 6.41
C PRO A 147 0.68 -22.25 6.15
N PHE A 148 -0.37 -22.40 5.33
CA PHE A 148 -0.94 -23.71 4.99
C PHE A 148 -0.27 -24.36 3.77
N ILE A 149 0.27 -23.53 2.87
CA ILE A 149 1.01 -23.94 1.66
C ILE A 149 2.43 -24.36 2.05
N ASP A 150 3.12 -23.54 2.84
CA ASP A 150 4.51 -23.79 3.24
C ASP A 150 4.61 -24.50 4.59
N ARG A 151 4.50 -25.84 4.53
CA ARG A 151 4.57 -26.74 5.69
C ARG A 151 5.99 -27.15 6.08
N THR A 152 7.02 -26.44 5.61
CA THR A 152 8.41 -26.80 5.87
C THR A 152 8.72 -26.70 7.38
N PRO A 153 9.38 -27.68 8.01
CA PRO A 153 9.67 -27.63 9.46
C PRO A 153 10.71 -26.56 9.83
N GLN A 154 11.48 -26.05 8.87
CA GLN A 154 12.49 -25.01 9.10
C GLN A 154 11.83 -23.63 9.20
N ARG A 155 12.11 -22.83 10.24
CA ARG A 155 11.60 -21.45 10.37
C ARG A 155 12.57 -20.38 9.81
N HIS A 156 13.86 -20.72 9.72
CA HIS A 156 14.89 -19.77 9.29
C HIS A 156 14.76 -19.37 7.80
N PRO A 157 14.70 -18.07 7.46
CA PRO A 157 14.57 -17.58 6.08
C PRO A 157 15.56 -18.20 5.08
N LEU A 158 16.85 -18.24 5.43
CA LEU A 158 17.89 -18.81 4.56
C LEU A 158 17.73 -20.31 4.26
N LYS A 159 16.97 -21.05 5.07
CA LYS A 159 16.71 -22.49 4.87
C LYS A 159 15.42 -22.75 4.09
N ARG A 160 14.70 -21.69 3.69
CA ARG A 160 13.46 -21.75 2.89
C ARG A 160 13.63 -20.99 1.56
N PRO A 161 14.49 -21.47 0.65
CA PRO A 161 14.82 -20.74 -0.57
C PRO A 161 13.58 -20.46 -1.43
N ILE A 162 12.69 -21.45 -1.61
CA ILE A 162 11.48 -21.30 -2.43
C ILE A 162 10.59 -20.18 -1.89
N SER A 163 10.32 -20.20 -0.58
CA SER A 163 9.42 -19.24 0.08
C SER A 163 9.96 -17.82 0.05
N ILE A 164 11.26 -17.66 0.27
CA ILE A 164 11.94 -16.37 0.18
C ILE A 164 11.97 -15.87 -1.26
N THR A 165 12.25 -16.74 -2.25
CA THR A 165 12.20 -16.36 -3.67
C THR A 165 10.81 -15.88 -4.07
N VAL A 166 9.75 -16.58 -3.66
CA VAL A 166 8.36 -16.14 -3.93
C VAL A 166 8.06 -14.80 -3.26
N GLY A 167 8.44 -14.63 -1.98
CA GLY A 167 8.24 -13.36 -1.27
C GLY A 167 8.97 -12.19 -1.92
N ILE A 168 10.22 -12.40 -2.34
CA ILE A 168 11.01 -11.39 -3.07
C ILE A 168 10.37 -11.09 -4.42
N LEU A 169 9.92 -12.10 -5.16
CA LEU A 169 9.25 -11.90 -6.45
C LEU A 169 7.98 -11.06 -6.29
N VAL A 170 7.17 -11.33 -5.26
CA VAL A 170 5.99 -10.51 -4.95
C VAL A 170 6.38 -9.07 -4.63
N LEU A 171 7.39 -8.85 -3.79
CA LEU A 171 7.87 -7.50 -3.46
C LEU A 171 8.41 -6.76 -4.69
N LEU A 172 9.21 -7.43 -5.53
CA LEU A 172 9.71 -6.87 -6.79
C LEU A 172 8.57 -6.53 -7.74
N SER A 173 7.54 -7.38 -7.83
CA SER A 173 6.37 -7.08 -8.66
C SER A 173 5.63 -5.83 -8.19
N LEU A 174 5.47 -5.63 -6.88
CA LEU A 174 4.87 -4.42 -6.32
C LEU A 174 5.70 -3.17 -6.62
N LEU A 175 7.04 -3.27 -6.54
CA LEU A 175 7.93 -2.16 -6.89
C LEU A 175 7.88 -1.84 -8.39
N VAL A 176 7.93 -2.85 -9.26
CA VAL A 176 7.87 -2.67 -10.72
C VAL A 176 6.53 -2.06 -11.13
N PHE A 177 5.41 -2.63 -10.68
CA PHE A 177 4.09 -2.09 -11.01
C PHE A 177 3.84 -0.72 -10.36
N GLY A 178 4.39 -0.46 -9.17
CA GLY A 178 4.34 0.85 -8.53
C GLY A 178 5.11 1.91 -9.31
N MET A 179 6.32 1.59 -9.77
CA MET A 179 7.14 2.47 -10.59
C MET A 179 6.51 2.73 -11.96
N LEU A 180 6.00 1.68 -12.62
CA LEU A 180 5.27 1.83 -13.88
C LEU A 180 3.98 2.65 -13.70
N GLY A 181 3.24 2.43 -12.61
CA GLY A 181 2.07 3.23 -12.28
C GLY A 181 2.38 4.70 -12.01
N HIS A 182 3.56 4.98 -11.45
CA HIS A 182 4.03 6.36 -11.26
C HIS A 182 4.34 7.04 -12.61
N ILE A 183 5.04 6.35 -13.51
CA ILE A 183 5.48 6.89 -14.82
C ILE A 183 4.32 6.99 -15.83
N SER A 184 3.42 5.99 -15.85
CA SER A 184 2.27 5.92 -16.77
C SER A 184 1.42 7.20 -16.71
N GLU A 185 0.96 7.73 -17.84
CA GLU A 185 0.12 8.94 -17.92
C GLU A 185 0.74 10.18 -17.23
N SER A 186 2.07 10.24 -17.12
CA SER A 186 2.77 11.47 -16.76
C SER A 186 3.16 12.23 -18.02
N LYS A 187 3.00 13.56 -18.00
CA LYS A 187 3.59 14.46 -19.00
C LYS A 187 4.98 14.83 -18.48
N GLN A 188 6.04 14.44 -19.18
CA GLN A 188 7.39 14.84 -18.81
C GLN A 188 8.04 15.65 -19.93
N LYS A 189 8.72 16.73 -19.54
CA LYS A 189 9.51 17.55 -20.47
C LYS A 189 10.91 16.97 -20.54
N PHE A 190 11.28 16.43 -21.68
CA PHE A 190 12.61 15.87 -21.91
C PHE A 190 13.23 16.53 -23.14
N PHE A 191 14.42 17.13 -22.98
CA PHE A 191 15.13 17.85 -24.05
C PHE A 191 14.26 18.85 -24.84
N GLY A 192 13.45 19.67 -24.14
CA GLY A 192 12.63 20.71 -24.77
C GLY A 192 11.41 20.18 -25.56
N ARG A 193 11.13 18.87 -25.54
CA ARG A 193 9.93 18.26 -26.13
C ARG A 193 9.06 17.66 -25.02
N GLU A 194 7.74 17.79 -25.16
CA GLU A 194 6.76 17.20 -24.26
C GLU A 194 6.47 15.75 -24.68
N TYR A 195 6.70 14.81 -23.77
CA TYR A 195 6.36 13.41 -23.95
C TYR A 195 5.19 13.04 -23.03
N HIS A 196 4.18 12.41 -23.62
CA HIS A 196 3.09 11.77 -22.91
C HIS A 196 3.41 10.28 -22.79
N PHE A 197 3.53 9.77 -21.56
CA PHE A 197 3.74 8.34 -21.32
C PHE A 197 2.41 7.59 -21.36
N ASP A 198 2.29 6.57 -22.19
CA ASP A 198 1.08 5.75 -22.28
C ASP A 198 0.90 4.83 -21.05
N ILE A 199 -0.19 4.06 -21.01
CA ILE A 199 -0.47 3.03 -20.00
C ILE A 199 0.69 2.03 -19.88
N TYR A 200 1.43 1.77 -20.96
CA TYR A 200 2.60 0.89 -20.96
C TYR A 200 3.91 1.58 -20.54
N GLY A 201 3.89 2.87 -20.24
CA GLY A 201 5.10 3.66 -19.96
C GLY A 201 5.93 3.95 -21.21
N LEU A 202 5.33 3.85 -22.41
CA LEU A 202 5.97 4.21 -23.67
C LEU A 202 5.82 5.71 -23.95
N PRO A 203 6.89 6.42 -24.33
CA PRO A 203 6.83 7.86 -24.59
C PRO A 203 6.25 8.15 -25.97
N HIS A 204 5.18 8.93 -26.03
CA HIS A 204 4.63 9.51 -27.26
C HIS A 204 4.92 11.01 -27.29
N LEU A 205 5.37 11.54 -28.43
CA LEU A 205 5.54 12.98 -28.62
C LEU A 205 4.17 13.64 -28.70
N VAL A 206 3.95 14.67 -27.88
CA VAL A 206 2.77 15.54 -28.00
C VAL A 206 2.99 16.41 -29.25
N GLN A 207 2.21 16.19 -30.32
CA GLN A 207 2.31 17.02 -31.53
C GLN A 207 1.63 18.39 -31.29
N PRO A 208 2.16 19.49 -31.84
CA PRO A 208 1.61 20.83 -31.61
C PRO A 208 0.16 21.04 -32.08
N ASP A 209 -0.37 20.18 -32.95
CA ASP A 209 -1.65 20.38 -33.65
C ASP A 209 -2.88 19.80 -32.92
N ASP A 210 -2.69 19.05 -31.83
CA ASP A 210 -3.78 18.36 -31.12
C ASP A 210 -4.65 19.33 -30.29
N GLY A 211 -4.20 20.57 -30.07
CA GLY A 211 -4.96 21.62 -29.39
C GLY A 211 -6.01 22.32 -30.25
N VAL A 212 -5.92 22.20 -31.59
CA VAL A 212 -6.84 22.88 -32.51
C VAL A 212 -8.10 22.05 -32.77
N GLN A 213 -7.98 20.72 -32.87
CA GLN A 213 -9.12 19.86 -33.22
C GLN A 213 -10.19 19.78 -32.11
N LEU A 214 -9.81 19.85 -30.83
CA LEU A 214 -10.77 19.83 -29.72
C LEU A 214 -11.56 21.13 -29.57
N THR A 215 -11.11 22.22 -30.18
CA THR A 215 -11.79 23.52 -30.11
C THR A 215 -12.82 23.71 -31.22
N GLU A 216 -12.67 23.02 -32.36
CA GLU A 216 -13.63 23.13 -33.48
C GLU A 216 -14.79 22.12 -33.41
N GLU A 217 -14.66 20.99 -32.70
CA GLU A 217 -15.78 20.04 -32.55
C GLU A 217 -16.80 20.46 -31.47
N LYS A 218 -16.54 21.56 -30.75
CA LYS A 218 -17.38 22.05 -29.63
C LYS A 218 -17.98 23.44 -29.89
N LYS A 219 -18.24 23.77 -31.15
CA LYS A 219 -19.00 24.99 -31.54
C LYS A 219 -20.36 24.64 -32.12
#